data_AF-A0A2A4YA24-F1
#
_entry.id   AF-A0A2A4YA24-F1
#
_cell.length_a   1.000
_cell.length_b   1.000
_cell.length_c   1.000
_cell.angle_alpha   90.00
_cell.angle_beta   90.00
_cell.angle_gamma   90.00
#
_symmetry.space_group_name_H-M   'P 1'
#
loop_
_entity.id
_entity.type
_entity.pdbx_description
1 polymer ?
#
loop_
_entity_poly.entity_id
_entity_poly.type
_entity_poly.pdbx_seq_one_letter_code
_entity_poly.pdbx_strand_id
1 'polypeptide(L)'
;METEMTGAELSRQVKELGEFYVQCEFSDLVCDGLDFSGGIFNEVIFKNCSFIAANLSETTFNNCQFFNCPFDKATLKTTNFISCALTGASFKDTDMEKTRFLSSQLDESNFSGANMATALINECDLSRALLTDITSFESAYTSCNMNGVDFSRSRFEKAVFYEGEFSNNTFTDTAIILCSFVKATFKSVDFSNLDLKQCQFVESSLEKCDFSNSKLLQGGFMEASLIGSKFVNADMELANLYGCDLSGVDFSGATLDKASLQKTTITATRFTRASMDMANLSESIIKLANFSGTDLTYADMSHAIIMESDFSNANLFMTKMHEVYEEKSIWSGANKSQAQGTDEMRKKAEQGGMK
;
A
#
# COMPACT_ATOMS: atom_id res chain seq x y z
N MET A 1 -2.83 53.06 -19.75
CA MET A 1 -2.50 52.47 -18.44
C MET A 1 -3.41 51.27 -18.31
N GLU A 2 -2.95 50.10 -18.74
CA GLU A 2 -3.53 48.85 -18.25
C GLU A 2 -3.24 48.84 -16.76
N THR A 3 -4.27 49.03 -15.95
CA THR A 3 -4.17 48.81 -14.51
C THR A 3 -3.89 47.32 -14.33
N GLU A 4 -2.65 46.98 -13.97
CA GLU A 4 -2.29 45.62 -13.57
C GLU A 4 -3.27 45.15 -12.49
N MET A 5 -3.93 44.03 -12.74
CA MET A 5 -4.86 43.45 -11.78
C MET A 5 -4.10 43.03 -10.53
N THR A 6 -4.65 43.34 -9.36
CA THR A 6 -4.08 42.92 -8.07
C THR A 6 -4.73 41.61 -7.59
N GLY A 7 -4.08 40.88 -6.68
CA GLY A 7 -4.68 39.68 -6.08
C GLY A 7 -6.01 39.97 -5.36
N ALA A 8 -6.14 41.14 -4.72
CA ALA A 8 -7.37 41.59 -4.09
C ALA A 8 -8.50 41.83 -5.10
N GLU A 9 -8.18 42.43 -6.26
CA GLU A 9 -9.16 42.64 -7.32
C GLU A 9 -9.60 41.31 -7.95
N LEU A 10 -8.66 40.38 -8.17
CA LEU A 10 -8.98 39.03 -8.65
C LEU A 10 -9.87 38.28 -7.65
N SER A 11 -9.52 38.30 -6.36
CA SER A 11 -10.33 37.67 -5.29
C SER A 11 -11.75 38.24 -5.26
N ARG A 12 -11.90 39.56 -5.37
CA ARG A 12 -13.20 40.23 -5.43
C ARG A 12 -14.02 39.77 -6.65
N GLN A 13 -13.40 39.71 -7.83
CA GLN A 13 -14.05 39.26 -9.07
C GLN A 13 -14.51 37.80 -8.97
N VAL A 14 -13.67 36.91 -8.43
CA VAL A 14 -14.02 35.50 -8.21
C VAL A 14 -15.14 35.36 -7.18
N LYS A 15 -14.98 35.95 -5.98
CA LYS A 15 -15.82 35.63 -4.83
C LYS A 15 -17.14 36.39 -4.82
N GLU A 16 -17.12 37.67 -5.17
CA GLU A 16 -18.30 38.53 -5.08
C GLU A 16 -19.06 38.60 -6.40
N LEU A 17 -18.34 38.59 -7.53
CA LEU A 17 -18.95 38.73 -8.85
C LEU A 17 -19.17 37.38 -9.55
N GLY A 18 -18.58 36.29 -9.03
CA GLY A 18 -18.71 34.95 -9.61
C GLY A 18 -18.01 34.83 -10.97
N GLU A 19 -17.00 35.64 -11.22
CA GLU A 19 -16.23 35.57 -12.46
C GLU A 19 -15.43 34.27 -12.53
N PHE A 20 -15.34 33.71 -13.74
CA PHE A 20 -14.50 32.58 -14.05
C PHE A 20 -13.50 32.98 -15.12
N TYR A 21 -12.29 32.43 -15.04
CA TYR A 21 -11.20 32.79 -15.92
C TYR A 21 -10.85 31.66 -16.86
N VAL A 22 -10.63 32.01 -18.12
CA VAL A 22 -10.36 31.07 -19.20
C VAL A 22 -9.18 31.56 -20.03
N GLN A 23 -8.18 30.71 -20.24
CA GLN A 23 -7.07 30.95 -21.18
C GLN A 23 -6.37 32.30 -20.97
N CYS A 24 -6.11 32.67 -19.71
CA CYS A 24 -5.42 33.89 -19.35
C CYS A 24 -4.17 33.60 -18.50
N GLU A 25 -3.35 34.63 -18.30
CA GLU A 25 -2.14 34.55 -17.50
C GLU A 25 -2.21 35.57 -16.36
N PHE A 26 -1.83 35.12 -15.17
CA PHE A 26 -1.58 35.96 -14.01
C PHE A 26 -0.12 35.82 -13.59
N SER A 27 0.53 36.97 -13.42
CA SER A 27 1.92 37.05 -13.01
C SER A 27 2.06 37.90 -11.77
N ASP A 28 2.91 37.45 -10.84
CA ASP A 28 3.36 38.20 -9.66
C ASP A 28 2.23 38.68 -8.73
N LEU A 29 1.08 37.97 -8.72
CA LEU A 29 -0.04 38.28 -7.84
C LEU A 29 0.22 37.80 -6.41
N VAL A 30 0.00 38.69 -5.45
CA VAL A 30 -0.05 38.32 -4.02
C VAL A 30 -1.52 38.07 -3.65
N CYS A 31 -1.88 36.81 -3.55
CA CYS A 31 -3.22 36.32 -3.22
C CYS A 31 -3.33 35.81 -1.77
N ASP A 32 -2.32 36.11 -0.94
CA ASP A 32 -2.19 35.58 0.40
C ASP A 32 -3.34 35.98 1.33
N GLY A 33 -3.89 35.00 2.05
CA GLY A 33 -4.99 35.22 3.00
C GLY A 33 -6.33 35.64 2.38
N LEU A 34 -6.42 35.73 1.05
CA LEU A 34 -7.64 36.15 0.36
C LEU A 34 -8.59 34.97 0.10
N ASP A 35 -9.84 35.29 -0.22
CA ASP A 35 -10.89 34.30 -0.47
C ASP A 35 -11.17 34.14 -1.97
N PHE A 36 -10.95 32.92 -2.46
CA PHE A 36 -11.21 32.47 -3.83
C PHE A 36 -12.19 31.30 -3.85
N SER A 37 -12.84 31.01 -2.72
CA SER A 37 -13.69 29.83 -2.58
C SER A 37 -14.84 29.82 -3.59
N GLY A 38 -15.05 28.66 -4.22
CA GLY A 38 -16.00 28.45 -5.32
C GLY A 38 -15.53 28.97 -6.69
N GLY A 39 -14.31 29.51 -6.78
CA GLY A 39 -13.77 30.02 -8.04
C GLY A 39 -13.57 28.95 -9.11
N ILE A 40 -13.58 29.37 -10.37
CA ILE A 40 -13.38 28.48 -11.53
C ILE A 40 -12.30 29.07 -12.43
N PHE A 41 -11.23 28.31 -12.63
CA PHE A 41 -10.11 28.67 -13.49
C PHE A 41 -9.89 27.56 -14.52
N ASN A 42 -9.93 27.91 -15.79
CA ASN A 42 -9.78 26.97 -16.91
C ASN A 42 -8.61 27.40 -17.79
N GLU A 43 -7.61 26.54 -17.96
CA GLU A 43 -6.46 26.81 -18.82
C GLU A 43 -5.73 28.11 -18.43
N VAL A 44 -5.71 28.44 -17.14
CA VAL A 44 -5.06 29.64 -16.60
C VAL A 44 -3.62 29.32 -16.24
N ILE A 45 -2.72 30.24 -16.59
CA ILE A 45 -1.30 30.17 -16.22
C ILE A 45 -1.06 31.12 -15.06
N PHE A 46 -0.59 30.61 -13.93
CA PHE A 46 -0.13 31.39 -12.79
C PHE A 46 1.39 31.34 -12.72
N LYS A 47 2.05 32.50 -12.75
CA LYS A 47 3.50 32.65 -12.62
C LYS A 47 3.81 33.50 -11.41
N ASN A 48 4.66 32.99 -10.51
CA ASN A 48 5.10 33.70 -9.30
C ASN A 48 3.94 34.26 -8.45
N CYS A 49 2.76 33.62 -8.52
CA CYS A 49 1.61 34.04 -7.75
C CYS A 49 1.63 33.33 -6.38
N SER A 50 1.37 34.04 -5.30
CA SER A 50 1.37 33.45 -3.95
C SER A 50 -0.07 33.26 -3.47
N PHE A 51 -0.40 32.06 -2.99
CA PHE A 51 -1.71 31.70 -2.42
C PHE A 51 -1.58 31.28 -0.95
N ILE A 52 -0.58 31.81 -0.23
CA ILE A 52 -0.29 31.40 1.14
C ILE A 52 -1.47 31.78 2.03
N ALA A 53 -1.95 30.81 2.82
CA ALA A 53 -3.11 30.99 3.70
C ALA A 53 -4.41 31.45 2.99
N ALA A 54 -4.47 31.37 1.66
CA ALA A 54 -5.69 31.71 0.91
C ALA A 54 -6.79 30.68 1.18
N ASN A 55 -8.05 31.11 1.11
CA ASN A 55 -9.18 30.20 1.09
C ASN A 55 -9.53 29.85 -0.36
N LEU A 56 -9.29 28.60 -0.75
CA LEU A 56 -9.58 28.06 -2.07
C LEU A 56 -10.63 26.94 -1.98
N SER A 57 -11.39 26.89 -0.89
CA SER A 57 -12.40 25.86 -0.68
C SER A 57 -13.38 25.82 -1.85
N GLU A 58 -13.70 24.63 -2.35
CA GLU A 58 -14.63 24.41 -3.47
C GLU A 58 -14.19 25.05 -4.80
N THR A 59 -12.98 25.62 -4.87
CA THR A 59 -12.41 26.14 -6.12
C THR A 59 -12.10 24.99 -7.08
N THR A 60 -12.25 25.24 -8.38
CA THR A 60 -11.89 24.29 -9.44
C THR A 60 -10.84 24.89 -10.37
N PHE A 61 -9.73 24.19 -10.50
CA PHE A 61 -8.67 24.44 -11.46
C PHE A 61 -8.69 23.34 -12.52
N ASN A 62 -8.99 23.69 -13.76
CA ASN A 62 -8.98 22.78 -14.90
C ASN A 62 -7.84 23.16 -15.84
N ASN A 63 -6.96 22.23 -16.18
CA ASN A 63 -5.86 22.43 -17.11
C ASN A 63 -4.97 23.65 -16.78
N CYS A 64 -4.87 24.01 -15.50
CA CYS A 64 -4.11 25.18 -15.07
C CYS A 64 -2.62 24.83 -14.87
N GLN A 65 -1.75 25.83 -15.04
CA GLN A 65 -0.32 25.68 -14.86
C GLN A 65 0.16 26.63 -13.77
N PHE A 66 0.97 26.11 -12.86
CA PHE A 66 1.50 26.87 -11.73
C PHE A 66 3.02 26.85 -11.76
N PHE A 67 3.62 28.01 -11.93
CA PHE A 67 5.06 28.19 -11.91
C PHE A 67 5.43 29.00 -10.69
N ASN A 68 6.16 28.41 -9.74
CA ASN A 68 6.59 29.08 -8.51
C ASN A 68 5.41 29.70 -7.74
N CYS A 69 4.36 28.91 -7.50
CA CYS A 69 3.15 29.34 -6.81
C CYS A 69 2.94 28.54 -5.51
N PRO A 70 3.30 29.08 -4.33
CA PRO A 70 3.07 28.40 -3.07
C PRO A 70 1.60 28.48 -2.63
N PHE A 71 1.10 27.38 -2.09
CA PHE A 71 -0.22 27.24 -1.45
C PHE A 71 -0.10 27.00 0.07
N ASP A 72 1.07 27.22 0.66
CA ASP A 72 1.32 26.88 2.06
C ASP A 72 0.24 27.46 2.98
N LYS A 73 -0.29 26.65 3.88
CA LYS A 73 -1.36 26.99 4.85
C LYS A 73 -2.71 27.36 4.22
N ALA A 74 -2.86 27.23 2.91
CA ALA A 74 -4.14 27.45 2.25
C ALA A 74 -5.19 26.43 2.72
N THR A 75 -6.46 26.86 2.67
CA THR A 75 -7.60 25.96 2.86
C THR A 75 -8.06 25.48 1.49
N LEU A 76 -7.89 24.18 1.22
CA LEU A 76 -8.17 23.52 -0.05
C LEU A 76 -9.38 22.56 0.05
N LYS A 77 -10.28 22.79 1.00
CA LYS A 77 -11.38 21.86 1.27
C LYS A 77 -12.27 21.70 0.04
N THR A 78 -12.45 20.46 -0.41
CA THR A 78 -13.27 20.15 -1.61
C THR A 78 -12.78 20.87 -2.89
N THR A 79 -11.55 21.40 -2.90
CA THR A 79 -10.94 21.98 -4.10
C THR A 79 -10.66 20.88 -5.12
N ASN A 80 -10.84 21.18 -6.40
CA ASN A 80 -10.53 20.25 -7.49
C ASN A 80 -9.37 20.79 -8.33
N PHE A 81 -8.33 19.98 -8.49
CA PHE A 81 -7.25 20.19 -9.45
C PHE A 81 -7.36 19.10 -10.51
N ILE A 82 -7.74 19.48 -11.72
CA ILE A 82 -8.00 18.56 -12.83
C ILE A 82 -7.01 18.88 -13.94
N SER A 83 -6.19 17.91 -14.32
CA SER A 83 -5.17 18.04 -15.36
C SER A 83 -4.22 19.23 -15.15
N CYS A 84 -3.88 19.52 -13.89
CA CYS A 84 -3.04 20.68 -13.55
C CYS A 84 -1.55 20.31 -13.55
N ALA A 85 -0.71 21.28 -13.94
CA ALA A 85 0.74 21.19 -13.82
C ALA A 85 1.18 21.85 -12.50
N LEU A 86 1.55 21.03 -11.52
CA LEU A 86 1.86 21.41 -10.14
C LEU A 86 3.21 20.81 -9.67
N THR A 87 4.09 20.46 -10.62
CA THR A 87 5.44 19.96 -10.33
C THR A 87 6.18 20.91 -9.38
N GLY A 88 6.67 20.39 -8.27
CA GLY A 88 7.38 21.16 -7.25
C GLY A 88 6.53 22.17 -6.48
N ALA A 89 5.20 22.19 -6.65
CA ALA A 89 4.32 23.09 -5.92
C ALA A 89 4.37 22.80 -4.40
N SER A 90 4.24 23.86 -3.59
CA SER A 90 4.26 23.74 -2.13
C SER A 90 2.84 23.83 -1.57
N PHE A 91 2.45 22.83 -0.80
CA PHE A 91 1.18 22.63 -0.12
C PHE A 91 1.39 22.40 1.38
N LYS A 92 2.44 22.99 1.96
CA LYS A 92 2.78 22.73 3.36
C LYS A 92 1.69 23.21 4.29
N ASP A 93 1.42 22.44 5.35
CA ASP A 93 0.45 22.77 6.38
C ASP A 93 -0.94 23.15 5.83
N THR A 94 -1.30 22.64 4.65
CA THR A 94 -2.61 22.92 4.02
C THR A 94 -3.71 22.06 4.62
N ASP A 95 -4.94 22.59 4.64
CA ASP A 95 -6.12 21.80 4.95
C ASP A 95 -6.75 21.30 3.65
N MET A 96 -6.52 20.04 3.33
CA MET A 96 -6.90 19.39 2.08
C MET A 96 -8.04 18.37 2.27
N GLU A 97 -8.89 18.60 3.27
CA GLU A 97 -10.04 17.74 3.51
C GLU A 97 -10.92 17.64 2.23
N LYS A 98 -11.09 16.43 1.70
CA LYS A 98 -11.87 16.15 0.46
C LYS A 98 -11.35 16.82 -0.81
N THR A 99 -10.12 17.35 -0.81
CA THR A 99 -9.49 17.86 -2.03
C THR A 99 -9.38 16.73 -3.06
N ARG A 100 -9.58 17.07 -4.33
CA ARG A 100 -9.41 16.14 -5.44
C ARG A 100 -8.27 16.58 -6.34
N PHE A 101 -7.36 15.66 -6.60
CA PHE A 101 -6.45 15.75 -7.74
C PHE A 101 -6.83 14.67 -8.74
N LEU A 102 -6.99 15.07 -10.00
CA LEU A 102 -7.28 14.16 -11.09
C LEU A 102 -6.30 14.44 -12.23
N SER A 103 -5.62 13.40 -12.69
CA SER A 103 -4.72 13.42 -13.85
C SER A 103 -3.70 14.57 -13.80
N SER A 104 -3.23 14.94 -12.61
CA SER A 104 -2.38 16.12 -12.37
C SER A 104 -0.93 15.73 -12.09
N GLN A 105 0.00 16.61 -12.47
CA GLN A 105 1.44 16.43 -12.22
C GLN A 105 1.78 17.03 -10.86
N LEU A 106 2.13 16.19 -9.90
CA LEU A 106 2.47 16.54 -8.51
C LEU A 106 3.88 16.05 -8.15
N ASP A 107 4.71 15.73 -9.15
CA ASP A 107 6.06 15.24 -8.90
C ASP A 107 6.88 16.33 -8.19
N GLU A 108 7.70 15.91 -7.22
CA GLU A 108 8.52 16.79 -6.38
C GLU A 108 7.75 17.83 -5.55
N SER A 109 6.42 17.78 -5.53
CA SER A 109 5.60 18.69 -4.72
C SER A 109 5.74 18.40 -3.23
N ASN A 110 5.45 19.41 -2.41
CA ASN A 110 5.65 19.36 -0.97
C ASN A 110 4.33 19.46 -0.22
N PHE A 111 3.86 18.35 0.36
CA PHE A 111 2.65 18.27 1.17
C PHE A 111 2.94 18.23 2.68
N SER A 112 4.15 18.61 3.11
CA SER A 112 4.57 18.39 4.49
C SER A 112 3.59 19.03 5.49
N GLY A 113 3.14 18.27 6.48
CA GLY A 113 2.18 18.75 7.48
C GLY A 113 0.74 18.92 7.00
N ALA A 114 0.42 18.56 5.75
CA ALA A 114 -0.92 18.71 5.21
C ALA A 114 -1.93 17.74 5.86
N ASN A 115 -3.16 18.22 6.05
CA ASN A 115 -4.30 17.38 6.39
C ASN A 115 -4.96 16.87 5.11
N MET A 116 -4.83 15.59 4.82
CA MET A 116 -5.36 14.94 3.61
C MET A 116 -6.54 14.01 3.89
N ALA A 117 -7.28 14.28 4.99
CA ALA A 117 -8.46 13.49 5.34
C ALA A 117 -9.46 13.43 4.18
N THR A 118 -9.84 12.22 3.76
CA THR A 118 -10.78 11.94 2.67
C THR A 118 -10.42 12.56 1.32
N ALA A 119 -9.16 12.96 1.13
CA ALA A 119 -8.67 13.43 -0.16
C ALA A 119 -8.69 12.29 -1.19
N LEU A 120 -8.93 12.66 -2.45
CA LEU A 120 -8.94 11.73 -3.58
C LEU A 120 -7.86 12.15 -4.57
N ILE A 121 -6.91 11.25 -4.83
CA ILE A 121 -5.80 11.52 -5.74
C ILE A 121 -5.82 10.41 -6.79
N ASN A 122 -6.20 10.78 -8.01
CA ASN A 122 -6.46 9.82 -9.07
C ASN A 122 -5.58 10.15 -10.27
N GLU A 123 -4.90 9.13 -10.81
CA GLU A 123 -4.09 9.22 -12.02
C GLU A 123 -3.00 10.31 -11.95
N CYS A 124 -2.49 10.58 -10.75
CA CYS A 124 -1.50 11.63 -10.53
C CYS A 124 -0.08 11.05 -10.48
N ASP A 125 0.88 11.85 -10.94
CA ASP A 125 2.29 11.60 -10.69
C ASP A 125 2.68 12.30 -9.39
N LEU A 126 2.95 11.53 -8.33
CA LEU A 126 3.45 12.00 -7.04
C LEU A 126 4.95 11.68 -6.88
N SER A 127 5.66 11.30 -7.94
CA SER A 127 7.02 10.80 -7.80
C SER A 127 7.93 11.84 -7.12
N ARG A 128 8.71 11.38 -6.14
CA ARG A 128 9.58 12.22 -5.30
C ARG A 128 8.87 13.32 -4.50
N ALA A 129 7.54 13.28 -4.37
CA ALA A 129 6.81 14.21 -3.51
C ALA A 129 7.15 13.98 -2.03
N LEU A 130 7.03 15.05 -1.24
CA LEU A 130 7.23 15.02 0.21
C LEU A 130 5.88 14.97 0.91
N LEU A 131 5.49 13.78 1.37
CA LEU A 131 4.28 13.54 2.16
C LEU A 131 4.70 13.27 3.61
N THR A 132 5.55 14.14 4.18
CA THR A 132 6.05 13.99 5.55
C THR A 132 5.13 14.68 6.55
N ASP A 133 4.99 14.12 7.75
CA ASP A 133 4.17 14.70 8.83
C ASP A 133 2.69 14.90 8.45
N ILE A 134 2.18 14.18 7.43
CA ILE A 134 0.80 14.32 6.99
C ILE A 134 -0.15 13.45 7.82
N THR A 135 -1.42 13.84 7.83
CA THR A 135 -2.51 12.98 8.31
C THR A 135 -3.48 12.65 7.18
N SER A 136 -3.67 11.36 6.91
CA SER A 136 -4.49 10.85 5.83
C SER A 136 -5.47 9.81 6.38
N PHE A 137 -6.72 10.24 6.61
CA PHE A 137 -7.80 9.38 7.10
C PHE A 137 -8.82 9.12 5.99
N GLU A 138 -9.09 7.86 5.64
CA GLU A 138 -10.08 7.47 4.60
C GLU A 138 -9.86 8.15 3.24
N SER A 139 -8.60 8.48 2.93
CA SER A 139 -8.16 8.99 1.62
C SER A 139 -8.05 7.86 0.60
N ALA A 140 -8.22 8.18 -0.69
CA ALA A 140 -8.00 7.22 -1.76
C ALA A 140 -6.97 7.73 -2.77
N TYR A 141 -6.07 6.84 -3.17
CA TYR A 141 -5.06 7.06 -4.18
C TYR A 141 -5.23 6.00 -5.26
N THR A 142 -5.62 6.41 -6.47
CA THR A 142 -5.95 5.49 -7.57
C THR A 142 -4.99 5.72 -8.72
N SER A 143 -4.34 4.65 -9.20
CA SER A 143 -3.47 4.66 -10.38
C SER A 143 -2.40 5.75 -10.31
N CYS A 144 -1.81 5.92 -9.13
CA CYS A 144 -0.81 6.96 -8.88
C CYS A 144 0.62 6.42 -8.97
N ASN A 145 1.49 7.20 -9.58
CA ASN A 145 2.93 6.98 -9.46
C ASN A 145 3.41 7.57 -8.13
N MET A 146 3.81 6.72 -7.17
CA MET A 146 4.33 7.13 -5.86
C MET A 146 5.81 6.79 -5.70
N ASN A 147 6.55 6.58 -6.79
CA ASN A 147 7.96 6.24 -6.72
C ASN A 147 8.78 7.36 -6.05
N GLY A 148 9.56 7.00 -5.03
CA GLY A 148 10.44 7.94 -4.33
C GLY A 148 9.73 8.88 -3.36
N VAL A 149 8.43 8.68 -3.08
CA VAL A 149 7.71 9.50 -2.09
C VAL A 149 8.28 9.26 -0.69
N ASP A 150 8.48 10.35 0.04
CA ASP A 150 8.82 10.34 1.46
C ASP A 150 7.54 10.44 2.30
N PHE A 151 7.22 9.37 3.03
CA PHE A 151 6.08 9.26 3.93
C PHE A 151 6.46 9.45 5.41
N SER A 152 7.68 9.93 5.69
CA SER A 152 8.23 9.94 7.05
C SER A 152 7.34 10.71 8.03
N ARG A 153 7.15 10.15 9.22
CA ARG A 153 6.34 10.70 10.33
C ARG A 153 4.86 10.92 9.98
N SER A 154 4.39 10.35 8.88
CA SER A 154 3.00 10.48 8.46
C SER A 154 2.11 9.42 9.06
N ARG A 155 0.82 9.71 9.10
CA ARG A 155 -0.22 8.80 9.55
C ARG A 155 -1.22 8.53 8.43
N PHE A 156 -1.28 7.28 7.99
CA PHE A 156 -2.32 6.77 7.12
C PHE A 156 -3.24 5.86 7.92
N GLU A 157 -4.52 6.17 7.90
CA GLU A 157 -5.55 5.37 8.56
C GLU A 157 -6.69 5.10 7.59
N LYS A 158 -6.96 3.82 7.32
CA LYS A 158 -8.01 3.38 6.37
C LYS A 158 -7.85 3.97 4.97
N ALA A 159 -6.64 4.34 4.60
CA ALA A 159 -6.35 4.81 3.25
C ALA A 159 -6.40 3.64 2.26
N VAL A 160 -6.86 3.92 1.04
CA VAL A 160 -6.90 2.95 -0.05
C VAL A 160 -5.93 3.39 -1.14
N PHE A 161 -5.07 2.46 -1.56
CA PHE A 161 -4.14 2.60 -2.66
C PHE A 161 -4.48 1.56 -3.72
N TYR A 162 -5.17 1.98 -4.77
CA TYR A 162 -5.59 1.11 -5.86
C TYR A 162 -4.64 1.32 -7.06
N GLU A 163 -4.00 0.26 -7.55
CA GLU A 163 -3.09 0.31 -8.70
C GLU A 163 -1.95 1.35 -8.56
N GLY A 164 -1.48 1.58 -7.32
CA GLY A 164 -0.36 2.49 -7.06
C GLY A 164 1.01 1.86 -7.34
N GLU A 165 1.97 2.67 -7.78
CA GLU A 165 3.35 2.24 -8.03
C GLU A 165 4.31 2.77 -6.96
N PHE A 166 5.09 1.87 -6.37
CA PHE A 166 5.98 2.15 -5.25
C PHE A 166 7.38 1.57 -5.48
N SER A 167 8.39 2.42 -5.36
CA SER A 167 9.80 2.03 -5.32
C SER A 167 10.60 3.16 -4.69
N ASN A 168 11.67 2.81 -3.96
CA ASN A 168 12.55 3.78 -3.28
C ASN A 168 11.81 4.73 -2.32
N ASN A 169 10.72 4.26 -1.70
CA ASN A 169 9.94 5.02 -0.74
C ASN A 169 10.60 5.05 0.64
N THR A 170 10.31 6.10 1.41
CA THR A 170 10.74 6.21 2.81
C THR A 170 9.53 6.16 3.74
N PHE A 171 9.57 5.29 4.74
CA PHE A 171 8.50 5.08 5.73
C PHE A 171 8.97 5.30 7.18
N THR A 172 9.99 6.14 7.39
CA THR A 172 10.57 6.36 8.72
C THR A 172 9.52 6.92 9.68
N ASP A 173 9.28 6.23 10.79
CA ASP A 173 8.26 6.60 11.80
C ASP A 173 6.84 6.78 11.21
N THR A 174 6.52 6.11 10.11
CA THR A 174 5.18 6.17 9.49
C THR A 174 4.22 5.22 10.19
N ALA A 175 3.01 5.69 10.50
CA ALA A 175 1.91 4.86 10.96
C ALA A 175 1.00 4.48 9.79
N ILE A 176 0.89 3.19 9.48
CA ILE A 176 0.02 2.65 8.42
C ILE A 176 -0.99 1.71 9.08
N ILE A 177 -2.22 2.17 9.24
CA ILE A 177 -3.22 1.50 10.07
C ILE A 177 -4.43 1.18 9.20
N LEU A 178 -4.82 -0.10 9.16
CA LEU A 178 -6.01 -0.55 8.43
C LEU A 178 -6.03 -0.10 6.95
N CYS A 179 -4.87 0.10 6.35
CA CYS A 179 -4.77 0.55 4.97
C CYS A 179 -4.93 -0.63 4.02
N SER A 180 -5.43 -0.34 2.82
CA SER A 180 -5.64 -1.33 1.77
C SER A 180 -4.85 -0.94 0.53
N PHE A 181 -3.97 -1.84 0.10
CA PHE A 181 -3.24 -1.78 -1.15
C PHE A 181 -3.84 -2.87 -2.06
N VAL A 182 -4.42 -2.45 -3.16
CA VAL A 182 -5.14 -3.35 -4.09
C VAL A 182 -4.51 -3.22 -5.45
N LYS A 183 -4.02 -4.33 -6.01
CA LYS A 183 -3.30 -4.36 -7.29
C LYS A 183 -2.12 -3.37 -7.35
N ALA A 184 -1.58 -3.02 -6.19
CA ALA A 184 -0.46 -2.11 -6.11
C ALA A 184 0.84 -2.86 -6.46
N THR A 185 1.82 -2.13 -6.98
CA THR A 185 3.15 -2.68 -7.29
C THR A 185 4.19 -2.04 -6.40
N PHE A 186 4.90 -2.87 -5.65
CA PHE A 186 6.03 -2.50 -4.81
C PHE A 186 7.28 -3.21 -5.33
N LYS A 187 8.35 -2.43 -5.55
CA LYS A 187 9.64 -2.97 -5.96
C LYS A 187 10.70 -2.63 -4.94
N SER A 188 11.16 -3.66 -4.21
CA SER A 188 12.26 -3.54 -3.25
C SER A 188 12.01 -2.47 -2.18
N VAL A 189 10.77 -2.38 -1.70
CA VAL A 189 10.38 -1.44 -0.65
C VAL A 189 10.69 -2.03 0.72
N ASP A 190 11.22 -1.18 1.60
CA ASP A 190 11.52 -1.53 2.99
C ASP A 190 10.31 -1.20 3.89
N PHE A 191 9.68 -2.26 4.38
CA PHE A 191 8.61 -2.26 5.38
C PHE A 191 9.09 -2.81 6.74
N SER A 192 10.40 -2.98 6.92
CA SER A 192 10.95 -3.61 8.12
C SER A 192 10.61 -2.79 9.37
N ASN A 193 10.35 -3.49 10.46
CA ASN A 193 10.01 -2.91 11.77
C ASN A 193 8.68 -2.12 11.83
N LEU A 194 7.92 -2.01 10.73
CA LEU A 194 6.65 -1.29 10.73
C LEU A 194 5.55 -2.08 11.46
N ASP A 195 4.62 -1.34 12.07
CA ASP A 195 3.34 -1.90 12.53
C ASP A 195 2.32 -1.77 11.39
N LEU A 196 2.02 -2.91 10.76
CA LEU A 196 1.15 -3.07 9.59
C LEU A 196 -0.05 -3.98 9.93
N LYS A 197 -0.43 -4.04 11.20
CA LYS A 197 -1.55 -4.89 11.64
C LYS A 197 -2.80 -4.56 10.85
N GLN A 198 -3.48 -5.62 10.42
CA GLN A 198 -4.74 -5.53 9.68
C GLN A 198 -4.65 -4.78 8.33
N CYS A 199 -3.45 -4.43 7.85
CA CYS A 199 -3.28 -3.90 6.50
C CYS A 199 -3.47 -5.00 5.45
N GLN A 200 -3.94 -4.61 4.27
CA GLN A 200 -4.27 -5.52 3.18
C GLN A 200 -3.42 -5.19 1.94
N PHE A 201 -2.92 -6.21 1.26
CA PHE A 201 -2.11 -6.15 0.04
C PHE A 201 -2.70 -7.11 -1.02
N VAL A 202 -3.97 -6.92 -1.35
CA VAL A 202 -4.75 -7.83 -2.20
C VAL A 202 -4.31 -7.71 -3.66
N GLU A 203 -4.08 -8.85 -4.33
CA GLU A 203 -3.67 -8.92 -5.74
C GLU A 203 -2.42 -8.06 -6.05
N SER A 204 -1.62 -7.72 -5.04
CA SER A 204 -0.51 -6.79 -5.16
C SER A 204 0.79 -7.52 -5.48
N SER A 205 1.70 -6.84 -6.17
CA SER A 205 3.07 -7.33 -6.40
C SER A 205 4.00 -6.71 -5.37
N LEU A 206 4.67 -7.52 -4.56
CA LEU A 206 5.59 -7.07 -3.52
C LEU A 206 7.01 -7.60 -3.75
N GLU A 207 7.47 -7.67 -5.00
CA GLU A 207 8.73 -8.29 -5.35
C GLU A 207 9.92 -7.70 -4.55
N LYS A 208 10.66 -8.59 -3.87
CA LYS A 208 11.88 -8.27 -3.10
C LYS A 208 11.67 -7.22 -2.00
N CYS A 209 10.46 -7.07 -1.48
CA CYS A 209 10.21 -6.19 -0.35
C CYS A 209 10.75 -6.79 0.96
N ASP A 210 11.06 -5.93 1.93
CA ASP A 210 11.55 -6.35 3.24
C ASP A 210 10.52 -6.05 4.33
N PHE A 211 9.93 -7.08 4.92
CA PHE A 211 9.00 -7.03 6.05
C PHE A 211 9.64 -7.55 7.35
N SER A 212 10.97 -7.62 7.44
CA SER A 212 11.65 -8.20 8.59
C SER A 212 11.29 -7.47 9.89
N ASN A 213 11.00 -8.23 10.95
CA ASN A 213 10.58 -7.74 12.27
C ASN A 213 9.30 -6.86 12.25
N SER A 214 8.54 -6.84 11.17
CA SER A 214 7.27 -6.11 11.09
C SER A 214 6.16 -6.82 11.88
N LYS A 215 5.11 -6.06 12.23
CA LYS A 215 3.89 -6.61 12.83
C LYS A 215 2.79 -6.63 11.79
N LEU A 216 2.34 -7.82 11.46
CA LEU A 216 1.38 -8.15 10.41
C LEU A 216 0.25 -9.03 10.94
N LEU A 217 -0.08 -8.94 12.23
CA LEU A 217 -1.24 -9.62 12.82
C LEU A 217 -2.48 -9.32 11.97
N GLN A 218 -3.14 -10.37 11.48
CA GLN A 218 -4.29 -10.28 10.57
C GLN A 218 -4.02 -9.51 9.25
N GLY A 219 -2.75 -9.46 8.82
CA GLY A 219 -2.36 -8.90 7.53
C GLY A 219 -2.90 -9.75 6.38
N GLY A 220 -3.45 -9.10 5.36
CA GLY A 220 -3.98 -9.77 4.17
C GLY A 220 -3.06 -9.62 2.97
N PHE A 221 -2.82 -10.71 2.27
CA PHE A 221 -2.00 -10.80 1.07
C PHE A 221 -2.69 -11.64 0.00
N MET A 222 -4.02 -11.82 0.07
CA MET A 222 -4.76 -12.70 -0.83
C MET A 222 -4.37 -12.46 -2.30
N GLU A 223 -3.97 -13.53 -2.99
CA GLU A 223 -3.54 -13.53 -4.40
C GLU A 223 -2.36 -12.57 -4.72
N ALA A 224 -1.58 -12.17 -3.70
CA ALA A 224 -0.39 -11.36 -3.90
C ALA A 224 0.80 -12.18 -4.42
N SER A 225 1.69 -11.49 -5.13
CA SER A 225 3.03 -12.01 -5.44
C SER A 225 4.02 -11.48 -4.42
N LEU A 226 4.62 -12.38 -3.64
CA LEU A 226 5.61 -12.04 -2.61
C LEU A 226 7.04 -12.37 -3.06
N ILE A 227 7.27 -12.67 -4.34
CA ILE A 227 8.50 -13.27 -4.86
C ILE A 227 9.77 -12.59 -4.32
N GLY A 228 10.65 -13.38 -3.70
CA GLY A 228 11.94 -12.93 -3.17
C GLY A 228 11.87 -11.97 -1.98
N SER A 229 10.70 -11.76 -1.39
CA SER A 229 10.53 -10.90 -0.21
C SER A 229 11.11 -11.53 1.04
N LYS A 230 11.29 -10.72 2.08
CA LYS A 230 11.74 -11.15 3.41
C LYS A 230 10.67 -10.84 4.44
N PHE A 231 10.42 -11.79 5.33
CA PHE A 231 9.53 -11.70 6.48
C PHE A 231 10.26 -12.24 7.73
N VAL A 232 11.58 -12.04 7.80
CA VAL A 232 12.41 -12.62 8.86
C VAL A 232 11.96 -12.07 10.21
N ASN A 233 11.60 -12.96 11.15
CA ASN A 233 11.01 -12.64 12.45
C ASN A 233 9.75 -11.76 12.40
N ALA A 234 9.01 -11.72 11.28
CA ALA A 234 7.76 -10.99 11.21
C ALA A 234 6.67 -11.69 12.03
N ASP A 235 5.82 -10.90 12.69
CA ASP A 235 4.62 -11.39 13.36
C ASP A 235 3.46 -11.40 12.38
N MET A 236 3.13 -12.56 11.84
CA MET A 236 2.07 -12.79 10.83
C MET A 236 0.97 -13.72 11.37
N GLU A 237 0.71 -13.71 12.68
CA GLU A 237 -0.40 -14.48 13.25
C GLU A 237 -1.72 -14.12 12.53
N LEU A 238 -2.51 -15.13 12.17
CA LEU A 238 -3.77 -14.98 11.43
C LEU A 238 -3.63 -14.29 10.06
N ALA A 239 -2.44 -14.24 9.46
CA ALA A 239 -2.26 -13.66 8.14
C ALA A 239 -2.99 -14.48 7.06
N ASN A 240 -3.51 -13.80 6.04
CA ASN A 240 -4.16 -14.42 4.89
C ASN A 240 -3.25 -14.38 3.67
N LEU A 241 -2.62 -15.50 3.36
CA LEU A 241 -1.73 -15.74 2.22
C LEU A 241 -2.39 -16.63 1.15
N TYR A 242 -3.72 -16.77 1.16
CA TYR A 242 -4.45 -17.62 0.22
C TYR A 242 -4.06 -17.31 -1.24
N GLY A 243 -3.68 -18.34 -1.99
CA GLY A 243 -3.35 -18.22 -3.41
C GLY A 243 -2.06 -17.46 -3.73
N CYS A 244 -1.23 -17.09 -2.74
CA CYS A 244 0.00 -16.34 -2.99
C CYS A 244 1.06 -17.13 -3.77
N ASP A 245 1.87 -16.40 -4.53
CA ASP A 245 3.18 -16.88 -4.97
C ASP A 245 4.25 -16.47 -3.93
N LEU A 246 4.76 -17.48 -3.20
CA LEU A 246 5.76 -17.35 -2.14
C LEU A 246 7.17 -17.74 -2.61
N SER A 247 7.41 -17.76 -3.93
CA SER A 247 8.67 -18.23 -4.47
C SER A 247 9.87 -17.41 -4.00
N GLY A 248 10.86 -18.07 -3.41
CA GLY A 248 12.08 -17.45 -2.89
C GLY A 248 11.90 -16.57 -1.65
N VAL A 249 10.73 -16.62 -1.00
CA VAL A 249 10.47 -15.82 0.21
C VAL A 249 11.23 -16.36 1.41
N ASP A 250 11.69 -15.46 2.29
CA ASP A 250 12.33 -15.81 3.56
C ASP A 250 11.44 -15.48 4.77
N PHE A 251 10.76 -16.49 5.31
CA PHE A 251 9.98 -16.46 6.56
C PHE A 251 10.79 -16.99 7.77
N SER A 252 12.13 -16.99 7.73
CA SER A 252 12.93 -17.53 8.83
C SER A 252 12.58 -16.86 10.17
N GLY A 253 12.19 -17.65 11.17
CA GLY A 253 11.79 -17.17 12.49
C GLY A 253 10.46 -16.40 12.54
N ALA A 254 9.70 -16.32 11.44
CA ALA A 254 8.39 -15.67 11.43
C ALA A 254 7.35 -16.45 12.25
N THR A 255 6.36 -15.73 12.78
CA THR A 255 5.16 -16.33 13.39
C THR A 255 4.03 -16.31 12.36
N LEU A 256 3.60 -17.47 11.90
CA LEU A 256 2.51 -17.68 10.94
C LEU A 256 1.39 -18.53 11.58
N ASP A 257 1.24 -18.44 12.90
CA ASP A 257 0.25 -19.20 13.63
C ASP A 257 -1.15 -18.87 13.11
N LYS A 258 -1.93 -19.92 12.83
CA LYS A 258 -3.29 -19.85 12.25
C LYS A 258 -3.35 -19.11 10.91
N ALA A 259 -2.22 -18.92 10.23
CA ALA A 259 -2.20 -18.29 8.92
C ALA A 259 -2.88 -19.19 7.87
N SER A 260 -3.52 -18.55 6.89
CA SER A 260 -4.16 -19.21 5.76
C SER A 260 -3.23 -19.19 4.56
N LEU A 261 -2.61 -20.32 4.21
CA LEU A 261 -1.70 -20.49 3.08
C LEU A 261 -2.25 -21.47 2.04
N GLN A 262 -3.56 -21.67 1.97
CA GLN A 262 -4.15 -22.64 1.04
C GLN A 262 -3.87 -22.24 -0.41
N LYS A 263 -3.64 -23.25 -1.26
CA LYS A 263 -3.39 -23.08 -2.70
C LYS A 263 -2.22 -22.14 -3.02
N THR A 264 -1.24 -22.04 -2.11
CA THR A 264 -0.03 -21.24 -2.35
C THR A 264 0.96 -21.98 -3.24
N THR A 265 1.77 -21.22 -3.98
CA THR A 265 2.98 -21.73 -4.63
C THR A 265 4.18 -21.41 -3.73
N ILE A 266 4.84 -22.45 -3.24
CA ILE A 266 5.96 -22.37 -2.29
C ILE A 266 7.18 -22.99 -2.96
N THR A 267 7.94 -22.21 -3.72
CA THR A 267 9.16 -22.68 -4.40
C THR A 267 10.39 -22.03 -3.81
N ALA A 268 11.37 -22.81 -3.35
CA ALA A 268 12.62 -22.30 -2.77
C ALA A 268 12.41 -21.32 -1.59
N THR A 269 11.27 -21.45 -0.89
CA THR A 269 10.89 -20.63 0.27
C THR A 269 11.56 -21.14 1.54
N ARG A 270 11.96 -20.23 2.43
CA ARG A 270 12.57 -20.56 3.73
C ARG A 270 11.57 -20.30 4.86
N PHE A 271 11.23 -21.34 5.62
CA PHE A 271 10.44 -21.28 6.86
C PHE A 271 11.29 -21.71 8.07
N THR A 272 12.61 -21.66 7.97
CA THR A 272 13.52 -22.18 9.01
C THR A 272 13.18 -21.59 10.38
N ARG A 273 12.84 -22.46 11.35
CA ARG A 273 12.42 -22.08 12.72
C ARG A 273 11.22 -21.12 12.79
N ALA A 274 10.39 -21.07 11.76
CA ALA A 274 9.11 -20.37 11.83
C ALA A 274 8.13 -21.12 12.74
N SER A 275 7.18 -20.39 13.33
CA SER A 275 6.01 -20.96 14.00
C SER A 275 4.84 -20.98 13.02
N MET A 276 4.18 -22.11 12.87
CA MET A 276 3.03 -22.31 11.99
C MET A 276 1.96 -23.15 12.69
N ASP A 277 1.77 -22.92 13.99
CA ASP A 277 0.76 -23.62 14.80
C ASP A 277 -0.63 -23.39 14.20
N MET A 278 -1.37 -24.46 13.92
CA MET A 278 -2.69 -24.41 13.27
C MET A 278 -2.73 -23.71 11.90
N ALA A 279 -1.59 -23.50 11.24
CA ALA A 279 -1.57 -22.91 9.90
C ALA A 279 -2.21 -23.86 8.87
N ASN A 280 -2.86 -23.31 7.86
CA ASN A 280 -3.51 -24.09 6.81
C ASN A 280 -2.75 -23.97 5.48
N LEU A 281 -2.04 -25.02 5.10
CA LEU A 281 -1.31 -25.17 3.84
C LEU A 281 -2.02 -26.13 2.86
N SER A 282 -3.31 -26.42 3.05
CA SER A 282 -4.01 -27.39 2.20
C SER A 282 -3.95 -27.01 0.72
N GLU A 283 -3.79 -28.00 -0.16
CA GLU A 283 -3.70 -27.83 -1.62
C GLU A 283 -2.51 -26.97 -2.10
N SER A 284 -1.50 -26.72 -1.25
CA SER A 284 -0.31 -25.95 -1.65
C SER A 284 0.67 -26.79 -2.47
N ILE A 285 1.42 -26.11 -3.35
CA ILE A 285 2.51 -26.71 -4.13
C ILE A 285 3.83 -26.30 -3.49
N ILE A 286 4.52 -27.24 -2.85
CA ILE A 286 5.73 -27.04 -2.06
C ILE A 286 6.91 -27.73 -2.76
N LYS A 287 7.88 -26.94 -3.24
CA LYS A 287 9.03 -27.42 -3.98
C LYS A 287 10.31 -26.76 -3.49
N LEU A 288 11.36 -27.55 -3.24
CA LEU A 288 12.67 -27.01 -2.84
C LEU A 288 12.64 -26.13 -1.58
N ALA A 289 11.60 -26.26 -0.75
CA ALA A 289 11.37 -25.39 0.40
C ALA A 289 12.13 -25.91 1.63
N ASN A 290 12.47 -24.99 2.55
CA ASN A 290 13.17 -25.32 3.78
C ASN A 290 12.26 -25.05 5.00
N PHE A 291 11.70 -26.11 5.57
CA PHE A 291 10.93 -26.16 6.81
C PHE A 291 11.76 -26.69 7.99
N SER A 292 13.09 -26.56 7.94
CA SER A 292 13.94 -27.11 9.00
C SER A 292 13.67 -26.41 10.35
N GLY A 293 13.35 -27.22 11.36
CA GLY A 293 13.00 -26.75 12.70
C GLY A 293 11.71 -25.93 12.79
N THR A 294 10.86 -25.94 11.76
CA THR A 294 9.55 -25.26 11.78
C THR A 294 8.59 -25.98 12.73
N ASP A 295 7.77 -25.22 13.46
CA ASP A 295 6.65 -25.77 14.22
C ASP A 295 5.39 -25.82 13.35
N LEU A 296 4.93 -27.03 13.01
CA LEU A 296 3.72 -27.30 12.23
C LEU A 296 2.64 -27.95 13.09
N THR A 297 2.70 -27.80 14.41
CA THR A 297 1.73 -28.37 15.35
C THR A 297 0.30 -28.02 14.93
N TYR A 298 -0.58 -29.02 14.83
CA TYR A 298 -1.96 -28.89 14.35
C TYR A 298 -2.17 -28.27 12.96
N ALA A 299 -1.12 -28.04 12.17
CA ALA A 299 -1.23 -27.50 10.83
C ALA A 299 -2.00 -28.45 9.89
N ASP A 300 -2.59 -27.90 8.84
CA ASP A 300 -3.29 -28.68 7.81
C ASP A 300 -2.51 -28.64 6.50
N MET A 301 -1.94 -29.76 6.08
CA MET A 301 -1.26 -29.92 4.79
C MET A 301 -2.06 -30.82 3.84
N SER A 302 -3.36 -31.02 4.08
CA SER A 302 -4.17 -31.94 3.26
C SER A 302 -4.08 -31.60 1.77
N HIS A 303 -3.88 -32.61 0.93
CA HIS A 303 -3.71 -32.48 -0.53
C HIS A 303 -2.51 -31.64 -0.99
N ALA A 304 -1.56 -31.30 -0.10
CA ALA A 304 -0.34 -30.61 -0.51
C ALA A 304 0.55 -31.53 -1.38
N ILE A 305 1.26 -30.92 -2.32
CA ILE A 305 2.28 -31.56 -3.16
C ILE A 305 3.63 -31.11 -2.64
N ILE A 306 4.44 -32.02 -2.09
CA ILE A 306 5.72 -31.74 -1.46
C ILE A 306 6.84 -32.43 -2.25
N MET A 307 7.74 -31.66 -2.85
CA MET A 307 8.86 -32.22 -3.62
C MET A 307 10.18 -31.60 -3.19
N GLU A 308 11.20 -32.45 -3.00
CA GLU A 308 12.59 -32.02 -2.81
C GLU A 308 12.75 -30.98 -1.68
N SER A 309 11.94 -31.07 -0.63
CA SER A 309 11.88 -30.08 0.45
C SER A 309 12.46 -30.64 1.75
N ASP A 310 13.02 -29.77 2.59
CA ASP A 310 13.68 -30.14 3.83
C ASP A 310 12.79 -29.83 5.05
N PHE A 311 12.31 -30.87 5.73
CA PHE A 311 11.55 -30.80 6.97
C PHE A 311 12.37 -31.26 8.18
N SER A 312 13.71 -31.23 8.09
CA SER A 312 14.56 -31.74 9.17
C SER A 312 14.26 -31.06 10.51
N ASN A 313 14.06 -31.85 11.56
CA ASN A 313 13.70 -31.39 12.91
C ASN A 313 12.39 -30.59 13.00
N ALA A 314 11.51 -30.64 11.97
CA ALA A 314 10.20 -30.02 12.06
C ALA A 314 9.30 -30.74 13.09
N ASN A 315 8.45 -29.98 13.77
CA ASN A 315 7.43 -30.51 14.68
C ASN A 315 6.10 -30.68 13.93
N LEU A 316 5.65 -31.91 13.73
CA LEU A 316 4.42 -32.29 13.04
C LEU A 316 3.36 -32.89 13.98
N PHE A 317 3.38 -32.53 15.27
CA PHE A 317 2.40 -33.06 16.21
C PHE A 317 0.98 -32.71 15.76
N MET A 318 0.17 -33.74 15.49
CA MET A 318 -1.22 -33.60 15.03
C MET A 318 -1.39 -32.82 13.71
N THR A 319 -0.32 -32.64 12.92
CA THR A 319 -0.41 -32.07 11.57
C THR A 319 -1.22 -33.00 10.67
N LYS A 320 -2.17 -32.47 9.91
CA LYS A 320 -2.96 -33.26 8.96
C LYS A 320 -2.20 -33.41 7.66
N MET A 321 -1.97 -34.66 7.25
CA MET A 321 -1.26 -35.06 6.05
C MET A 321 -2.16 -35.85 5.09
N HIS A 322 -3.47 -35.59 5.12
CA HIS A 322 -4.45 -36.33 4.34
C HIS A 322 -4.21 -36.14 2.83
N GLU A 323 -3.99 -37.24 2.10
CA GLU A 323 -3.71 -37.21 0.65
C GLU A 323 -2.54 -36.29 0.25
N VAL A 324 -1.54 -36.14 1.13
CA VAL A 324 -0.27 -35.47 0.77
C VAL A 324 0.49 -36.34 -0.24
N TYR A 325 0.91 -35.73 -1.34
CA TYR A 325 1.91 -36.30 -2.22
C TYR A 325 3.28 -35.82 -1.80
N GLU A 326 4.22 -36.74 -1.52
CA GLU A 326 5.61 -36.39 -1.23
C GLU A 326 6.61 -37.16 -2.10
N GLU A 327 7.65 -36.46 -2.57
CA GLU A 327 8.76 -37.06 -3.31
C GLU A 327 10.09 -36.41 -2.88
N LYS A 328 11.14 -37.22 -2.69
CA LYS A 328 12.53 -36.75 -2.45
C LYS A 328 12.71 -35.74 -1.32
N SER A 329 11.79 -35.71 -0.34
CA SER A 329 11.85 -34.77 0.78
C SER A 329 12.60 -35.34 1.98
N ILE A 330 13.23 -34.47 2.76
CA ILE A 330 14.07 -34.82 3.91
C ILE A 330 13.26 -34.68 5.19
N TRP A 331 13.28 -35.71 6.05
CA TRP A 331 12.52 -35.75 7.30
C TRP A 331 13.37 -36.07 8.53
N SER A 332 14.70 -35.98 8.42
CA SER A 332 15.61 -36.35 9.51
C SER A 332 15.35 -35.54 10.78
N GLY A 333 15.08 -36.22 11.89
CA GLY A 333 14.78 -35.59 13.18
C GLY A 333 13.37 -35.02 13.31
N ALA A 334 12.55 -35.04 12.26
CA ALA A 334 11.15 -34.64 12.34
C ALA A 334 10.32 -35.72 13.07
N ASN A 335 9.36 -35.31 13.90
CA ASN A 335 8.42 -36.23 14.57
C ASN A 335 7.22 -36.58 13.66
N LYS A 336 7.45 -36.85 12.37
CA LYS A 336 6.42 -37.16 11.36
C LYS A 336 5.45 -38.28 11.76
N SER A 337 5.88 -39.23 12.59
CA SER A 337 5.02 -40.30 13.12
C SER A 337 3.89 -39.80 14.04
N GLN A 338 3.95 -38.54 14.49
CA GLN A 338 2.89 -37.88 15.27
C GLN A 338 1.90 -37.09 14.41
N ALA A 339 2.11 -37.05 13.10
CA ALA A 339 1.17 -36.46 12.15
C ALA A 339 -0.02 -37.40 11.89
N GLN A 340 -1.14 -36.84 11.44
CA GLN A 340 -2.35 -37.56 11.06
C GLN A 340 -2.28 -37.88 9.56
N GLY A 341 -2.12 -39.16 9.22
CA GLY A 341 -2.10 -39.62 7.82
C GLY A 341 -3.46 -39.57 7.12
N THR A 342 -3.53 -40.17 5.93
CA THR A 342 -4.77 -40.23 5.14
C THR A 342 -5.90 -40.94 5.86
N ASP A 343 -6.98 -40.19 6.13
CA ASP A 343 -8.28 -40.75 6.49
C ASP A 343 -8.94 -41.44 5.27
N GLU A 344 -9.02 -42.77 5.32
CA GLU A 344 -9.59 -43.60 4.25
C GLU A 344 -11.11 -43.44 4.06
N MET A 345 -11.85 -43.07 5.11
CA MET A 345 -13.29 -42.79 4.99
C MET A 345 -13.52 -41.46 4.29
N ARG A 346 -12.74 -40.43 4.68
CA ARG A 346 -12.73 -39.13 4.01
C ARG A 346 -12.35 -39.27 2.54
N LYS A 347 -11.27 -40.00 2.24
CA LYS A 347 -10.80 -40.27 0.87
C LYS A 347 -11.88 -40.90 0.00
N LYS A 348 -12.56 -41.93 0.51
CA LYS A 348 -13.66 -42.60 -0.21
C LYS A 348 -14.85 -41.66 -0.44
N ALA A 349 -15.16 -40.78 0.51
CA ALA A 349 -16.23 -39.80 0.36
C ALA A 349 -15.91 -38.76 -0.72
N GLU A 350 -14.68 -38.24 -0.73
CA GLU A 350 -14.20 -37.28 -1.73
C GLU A 350 -14.21 -37.88 -3.16
N GLN A 351 -13.77 -39.14 -3.30
CA GLN A 351 -13.81 -39.85 -4.58
C GLN A 351 -15.22 -40.25 -5.01
N GLY A 352 -16.12 -40.50 -4.06
CA GLY A 352 -17.51 -40.90 -4.30
C GLY A 352 -18.44 -39.75 -4.69
N GLY A 353 -18.10 -38.52 -4.32
CA GLY A 353 -18.86 -37.30 -4.65
C GLY A 353 -18.57 -36.72 -6.04
N MET A 354 -17.56 -37.21 -6.75
CA MET A 354 -17.21 -36.80 -8.12
C MET A 354 -17.92 -37.62 -9.22
N LYS A 355 -19.08 -38.21 -8.93
CA LYS A 355 -19.87 -39.01 -9.89
C LYS A 355 -21.05 -38.25 -10.46
#